data_AF-A0A920W6W8-F1
#
_entry.id   AF-A0A920W6W8-F1
#
_cell.length_a   1.000
_cell.length_b   1.000
_cell.length_c   1.000
_cell.angle_alpha   90.00
_cell.angle_beta   90.00
_cell.angle_gamma   90.00
#
_symmetry.space_group_name_H-M   'P 1'
#
loop_
_entity.id
_entity.type
_entity.pdbx_description
1 polymer ?
#
loop_
_entity_poly.entity_id
_entity_poly.type
_entity_poly.pdbx_seq_one_letter_code
_entity_poly.pdbx_strand_id
1 'polypeptide(L)'
;MMSANNVMSPSNGAPITVPSQDIVLGCYYLTKSKPGAKGDGRVFGSPEDVILALDSGHVETLTPIKLRVSGLFMDLTTERDDQDLLHANFKKPRRERRETTVGRVVFKNALPDVLPFFNGLLKKKGCSRLFSTAT
;
A
#
# COMPACT_ATOMS: atom_id res chain seq x y z
N MET A 1 9.55 -8.44 31.23
CA MET A 1 8.79 -7.38 30.54
C MET A 1 8.57 -7.81 29.10
N MET A 2 7.34 -7.75 28.60
CA MET A 2 7.00 -8.23 27.26
C MET A 2 7.29 -7.13 26.23
N SER A 3 8.08 -7.44 25.20
CA SER A 3 8.51 -6.47 24.17
C SER A 3 7.34 -5.90 23.36
N ALA A 4 6.24 -6.66 23.22
CA ALA A 4 5.03 -6.24 22.53
C ALA A 4 4.39 -4.95 23.11
N ASN A 5 4.63 -4.66 24.39
CA ASN A 5 4.09 -3.47 25.06
C ASN A 5 5.01 -2.23 24.92
N ASN A 6 6.21 -2.39 24.36
CA ASN A 6 7.24 -1.35 24.29
C ASN A 6 7.45 -0.82 22.86
N VAL A 7 6.37 -0.69 22.09
CA VAL A 7 6.39 -0.22 20.69
C VAL A 7 6.50 1.30 20.57
N MET A 8 6.15 2.05 21.62
CA MET A 8 6.20 3.51 21.67
C MET A 8 7.27 4.02 22.63
N SER A 9 7.85 5.17 22.30
CA SER A 9 8.82 5.87 23.13
C SER A 9 8.15 6.49 24.35
N PRO A 10 8.61 6.21 25.58
CA PRO A 10 8.03 6.78 26.80
C PRO A 10 8.14 8.31 26.84
N SER A 11 9.16 8.88 26.19
CA SER A 11 9.50 10.30 26.30
C SER A 11 8.72 11.20 25.35
N ASN A 12 8.26 10.67 24.22
CA ASN A 12 7.61 11.49 23.17
C ASN A 12 6.48 10.77 22.41
N GLY A 13 6.14 9.54 22.78
CA GLY A 13 5.06 8.76 22.14
C GLY A 13 5.34 8.35 20.70
N ALA A 14 6.55 8.62 20.17
CA ALA A 14 6.92 8.20 18.83
C ALA A 14 7.16 6.68 18.77
N PRO A 15 6.85 5.99 17.68
CA PRO A 15 7.14 4.56 17.55
C PRO A 15 8.65 4.32 17.67
N ILE A 16 9.08 3.44 18.56
CA ILE A 16 10.48 2.96 18.61
C ILE A 16 10.69 1.89 17.55
N THR A 17 9.65 1.12 17.23
CA THR A 17 9.66 0.08 16.19
C THR A 17 9.51 0.67 14.78
N VAL A 18 10.42 1.57 14.42
CA VAL A 18 10.50 2.09 13.05
C VAL A 18 11.01 0.96 12.13
N PRO A 19 10.39 0.73 10.96
CA PRO A 19 10.85 -0.29 10.02
C PRO A 19 12.31 -0.06 9.61
N SER A 20 13.08 -1.15 9.55
CA SER A 20 14.46 -1.14 9.08
C SER A 20 14.56 -0.78 7.60
N GLN A 21 15.77 -0.49 7.12
CA GLN A 21 16.02 -0.05 5.75
C GLN A 21 15.48 -1.02 4.71
N ASP A 22 15.61 -2.33 4.94
CA ASP A 22 15.16 -3.37 4.01
C ASP A 22 13.63 -3.44 3.92
N ILE A 23 12.95 -3.26 5.06
CA ILE A 23 11.48 -3.19 5.10
C ILE A 23 11.01 -1.97 4.31
N VAL A 24 11.63 -0.81 4.52
CA VAL A 24 11.31 0.42 3.77
C VAL A 24 11.54 0.22 2.28
N LEU A 25 12.63 -0.45 1.88
CA LEU A 25 12.93 -0.73 0.49
C LEU A 25 11.91 -1.69 -0.13
N GLY A 26 11.47 -2.72 0.61
CA GLY A 26 10.44 -3.65 0.19
C GLY A 26 9.10 -2.96 -0.06
N CYS A 27 8.63 -2.13 0.88
CA CYS A 27 7.41 -1.33 0.71
C CYS A 27 7.52 -0.37 -0.48
N TYR A 28 8.67 0.28 -0.66
CA TYR A 28 8.93 1.14 -1.82
C TYR A 28 8.85 0.36 -3.14
N TYR A 29 9.46 -0.82 -3.19
CA TYR A 29 9.45 -1.68 -4.37
C TYR A 29 8.03 -2.11 -4.72
N LEU A 30 7.27 -2.66 -3.76
CA LEU A 30 5.89 -3.13 -3.99
C LEU A 30 4.95 -2.02 -4.47
N THR A 31 5.17 -0.78 -4.03
CA THR A 31 4.30 0.34 -4.38
C THR A 31 4.71 1.09 -5.65
N LYS A 32 5.85 0.73 -6.24
CA LYS A 32 6.36 1.32 -7.49
C LYS A 32 5.61 0.80 -8.71
N SER A 33 5.53 1.64 -9.73
CA SER A 33 4.95 1.32 -11.04
C SER A 33 6.05 1.20 -12.10
N LYS A 34 5.93 0.20 -12.98
CA LYS A 34 6.81 0.00 -14.14
C LYS A 34 5.96 -0.11 -15.41
N PRO A 35 5.71 1.00 -16.13
CA PRO A 35 5.03 0.97 -17.42
C PRO A 35 5.73 0.06 -18.42
N GLY A 36 4.97 -0.61 -19.28
CA GLY A 36 5.46 -1.57 -20.27
C GLY A 36 5.85 -2.93 -19.70
N ALA A 37 5.56 -3.21 -18.43
CA ALA A 37 5.74 -4.54 -17.84
C ALA A 37 4.73 -5.56 -18.41
N LYS A 38 5.01 -6.85 -18.23
CA LYS A 38 4.13 -7.91 -18.71
C LYS A 38 2.71 -7.73 -18.13
N GLY A 39 1.72 -7.74 -19.03
CA GLY A 39 0.30 -7.62 -18.67
C GLY A 39 -0.16 -6.20 -18.30
N ASP A 40 0.58 -5.16 -18.69
CA ASP A 40 0.21 -3.75 -18.51
C ASP A 40 -1.19 -3.45 -19.06
N GLY A 41 -1.95 -2.65 -18.32
CA GLY A 41 -3.29 -2.18 -18.70
C GLY A 41 -4.40 -3.21 -18.50
N ARG A 42 -4.10 -4.42 -18.00
CA ARG A 42 -5.13 -5.43 -17.71
C ARG A 42 -6.13 -4.94 -16.67
N VAL A 43 -7.38 -5.39 -16.81
CA VAL A 43 -8.50 -5.02 -15.95
C VAL A 43 -8.89 -6.21 -15.10
N PHE A 44 -9.02 -5.99 -13.79
CA PHE A 44 -9.37 -7.02 -12.82
C PHE A 44 -10.63 -6.64 -12.03
N GLY A 45 -11.45 -7.66 -11.77
CA GLY A 45 -12.73 -7.52 -11.06
C GLY A 45 -12.60 -7.59 -9.55
N SER A 46 -11.57 -8.28 -9.05
CA SER A 46 -11.26 -8.45 -7.63
C SER A 46 -9.74 -8.58 -7.38
N PRO A 47 -9.28 -8.38 -6.13
CA PRO A 47 -7.88 -8.58 -5.75
C PRO A 47 -7.39 -10.03 -5.95
N GLU A 48 -8.26 -11.03 -5.75
CA GLU A 48 -7.91 -12.44 -5.84
C GLU A 48 -7.52 -12.82 -7.27
N ASP A 49 -8.23 -12.28 -8.28
CA ASP A 49 -7.88 -12.47 -9.69
C ASP A 49 -6.50 -11.90 -10.03
N VAL A 50 -6.10 -10.80 -9.36
CA VAL A 50 -4.78 -10.18 -9.54
C VAL A 50 -3.69 -11.10 -9.00
N ILE A 51 -3.89 -11.67 -7.81
CA ILE A 51 -2.94 -12.59 -7.18
C ILE A 51 -2.80 -13.85 -8.03
N LEU A 52 -3.91 -14.43 -8.50
CA LEU A 52 -3.88 -15.58 -9.39
C LEU A 52 -3.13 -15.28 -10.71
N ALA A 53 -3.33 -14.09 -11.29
CA ALA A 53 -2.63 -13.66 -12.48
C ALA A 53 -1.11 -13.47 -12.25
N LEU A 54 -0.71 -13.05 -11.05
CA LEU A 54 0.69 -12.93 -10.65
C LEU A 54 1.32 -14.32 -10.50
N ASP A 55 0.64 -15.23 -9.80
CA ASP A 55 1.13 -16.60 -9.54
C ASP A 55 1.25 -17.43 -10.83
N SER A 56 0.32 -17.24 -11.77
CA SER A 56 0.39 -17.83 -13.12
C SER A 56 1.41 -17.14 -14.04
N GLY A 57 2.08 -16.08 -13.58
CA GLY A 57 3.10 -15.36 -14.33
C GLY A 57 2.54 -14.56 -15.51
N HIS A 58 1.25 -14.25 -15.53
CA HIS A 58 0.64 -13.43 -16.58
C HIS A 58 0.84 -11.93 -16.39
N VAL A 59 1.13 -11.50 -15.15
CA VAL A 59 1.52 -10.12 -14.79
C VAL A 59 2.79 -10.14 -13.93
N GLU A 60 3.48 -9.01 -13.82
CA GLU A 60 4.61 -8.81 -12.91
C GLU A 60 4.21 -7.95 -11.71
N THR A 61 4.99 -7.98 -10.64
CA THR A 61 4.73 -7.23 -9.41
C THR A 61 4.57 -5.72 -9.64
N LEU A 62 5.32 -5.13 -10.57
CA LEU A 62 5.29 -3.69 -10.82
C LEU A 62 4.34 -3.29 -11.96
N THR A 63 3.58 -4.26 -12.50
CA THR A 63 2.69 -4.05 -13.64
C THR A 63 1.55 -3.08 -13.29
N PRO A 64 1.34 -2.01 -14.07
CA PRO A 64 0.16 -1.16 -13.96
C PRO A 64 -1.10 -1.91 -14.42
N ILE A 65 -2.16 -1.82 -13.63
CA ILE A 65 -3.44 -2.51 -13.86
C ILE A 65 -4.62 -1.61 -13.51
N LYS A 66 -5.82 -1.98 -13.97
CA LYS A 66 -7.09 -1.37 -13.54
C LYS A 66 -7.83 -2.33 -12.63
N LEU A 67 -8.00 -1.96 -11.37
CA LEU A 67 -8.71 -2.78 -10.39
C LEU A 67 -10.03 -2.13 -10.00
N ARG A 68 -11.08 -2.93 -9.86
CA ARG A 68 -12.33 -2.48 -9.22
C ARG A 68 -12.13 -2.44 -7.71
N VAL A 69 -12.14 -1.24 -7.14
CA VAL A 69 -11.91 -1.02 -5.70
C VAL A 69 -13.23 -0.73 -4.99
N SER A 70 -13.34 -1.27 -3.78
CA SER A 70 -14.41 -0.97 -2.83
C SER A 70 -13.82 -0.84 -1.42
N GLY A 71 -14.37 0.06 -0.61
CA GLY A 71 -13.95 0.24 0.78
C GLY A 71 -13.08 1.49 0.98
N LEU A 72 -12.28 1.50 2.04
CA LEU A 72 -11.38 2.62 2.35
C LEU A 72 -10.26 2.69 1.32
N PHE A 73 -10.15 3.81 0.63
CA PHE A 73 -9.15 4.05 -0.41
C PHE A 73 -8.45 5.38 -0.16
N MET A 74 -7.13 5.36 -0.21
CA MET A 74 -6.28 6.53 -0.05
C MET A 74 -5.46 6.72 -1.32
N ASP A 75 -5.66 7.85 -1.99
CA ASP A 75 -4.95 8.17 -3.22
C ASP A 75 -3.81 9.15 -2.93
N LEU A 76 -2.59 8.65 -2.89
CA LEU A 76 -1.41 9.45 -2.59
C LEU A 76 -0.89 10.22 -3.81
N THR A 77 -1.43 9.94 -5.00
CA THR A 77 -0.99 10.62 -6.24
C THR A 77 -1.64 11.99 -6.42
N THR A 78 -2.74 12.25 -5.72
CA THR A 78 -3.52 13.49 -5.83
C THR A 78 -3.24 14.47 -4.68
N GLU A 79 -2.53 14.02 -3.63
CA GLU A 79 -2.27 14.83 -2.44
C GLU A 79 -1.12 15.81 -2.67
N ARG A 80 -1.13 16.94 -1.94
CA ARG A 80 -0.02 17.92 -2.00
C ARG A 80 1.26 17.40 -1.35
N ASP A 81 1.12 16.50 -0.37
CA ASP A 81 2.21 15.76 0.24
C ASP A 81 1.86 14.27 0.22
N ASP A 82 2.39 13.54 -0.77
CA ASP A 82 2.19 12.11 -0.98
C ASP A 82 2.59 11.24 0.22
N GLN A 83 3.26 11.81 1.22
CA GLN A 83 3.74 11.11 2.42
C GLN A 83 2.94 11.46 3.68
N ASP A 84 1.96 12.39 3.59
CA ASP A 84 1.09 12.71 4.71
C ASP A 84 -0.15 11.83 4.81
N LEU A 85 0.08 10.58 5.22
CA LEU A 85 -0.98 9.59 5.44
C LEU A 85 -2.00 10.00 6.52
N LEU A 86 -1.68 10.96 7.40
CA LEU A 86 -2.56 11.39 8.48
C LEU A 86 -3.62 12.40 8.02
N HIS A 87 -3.29 13.21 7.01
CA HIS A 87 -4.18 14.24 6.46
C HIS A 87 -4.68 13.92 5.04
N ALA A 88 -4.24 12.82 4.44
CA ALA A 88 -4.70 12.38 3.13
C ALA A 88 -6.22 12.08 3.13
N ASN A 89 -6.90 12.49 2.07
CA ASN A 89 -8.34 12.36 1.96
C ASN A 89 -8.76 10.89 1.75
N PHE A 90 -9.52 10.35 2.69
CA PHE A 90 -10.14 9.03 2.53
C PHE A 90 -11.30 9.09 1.55
N LYS A 91 -11.21 8.30 0.49
CA LYS A 91 -12.34 8.05 -0.41
C LYS A 91 -12.95 6.69 -0.07
N LYS A 92 -14.27 6.59 -0.15
CA LYS A 92 -14.99 5.31 -0.08
C LYS A 92 -15.62 5.00 -1.44
N PRO A 93 -14.81 4.67 -2.48
CA PRO A 93 -15.35 4.33 -3.79
C PRO A 93 -16.29 3.12 -3.68
N ARG A 94 -17.43 3.19 -4.37
CA ARG A 94 -18.36 2.07 -4.52
C ARG A 94 -18.22 1.48 -5.92
N ARG A 95 -17.49 0.35 -6.02
CA ARG A 95 -17.28 -0.42 -7.27
C ARG A 95 -16.67 0.43 -8.40
N GLU A 96 -15.77 1.34 -8.06
CA GLU A 96 -15.10 2.19 -9.03
C GLU A 96 -13.84 1.51 -9.57
N ARG A 97 -13.57 1.65 -10.87
CA ARG A 97 -12.30 1.19 -11.45
C ARG A 97 -11.24 2.26 -11.23
N ARG A 98 -10.12 1.87 -10.62
CA ARG A 98 -8.98 2.75 -10.37
C ARG A 98 -7.71 2.15 -10.97
N GLU A 99 -6.86 3.01 -11.50
CA GLU A 99 -5.52 2.64 -11.94
C GLU A 99 -4.62 2.43 -10.73
N THR A 100 -3.97 1.28 -10.69
CA THR A 100 -3.08 0.88 -9.59
C THR A 100 -2.01 -0.08 -10.12
N THR A 101 -1.25 -0.73 -9.25
CA THR A 101 -0.24 -1.73 -9.63
C THR A 101 -0.50 -3.05 -8.90
N VAL A 102 -0.05 -4.15 -9.49
CA VAL A 102 -0.14 -5.50 -8.88
C VAL A 102 0.48 -5.51 -7.48
N GLY A 103 1.63 -4.89 -7.31
CA GLY A 103 2.36 -4.84 -6.04
C GLY A 103 1.62 -4.07 -4.95
N ARG A 104 0.81 -3.05 -5.29
CA ARG A 104 -0.08 -2.36 -4.31
C ARG A 104 -1.22 -3.26 -3.83
N VAL A 105 -1.70 -4.15 -4.69
CA VAL A 105 -2.71 -5.16 -4.32
C VAL A 105 -2.10 -6.18 -3.36
N VAL A 106 -0.91 -6.70 -3.69
CA VAL A 106 -0.16 -7.60 -2.80
C VAL A 106 0.13 -6.93 -1.46
N PHE A 107 0.53 -5.66 -1.49
CA PHE A 107 0.77 -4.88 -0.28
C PHE A 107 -0.48 -4.75 0.59
N LYS A 108 -1.64 -4.39 0.00
CA LYS A 108 -2.91 -4.34 0.75
C LYS A 108 -3.30 -5.71 1.31
N ASN A 109 -3.09 -6.79 0.57
CA ASN A 109 -3.41 -8.15 1.04
C ASN A 109 -2.58 -8.60 2.25
N ALA A 110 -1.36 -8.05 2.39
CA ALA A 110 -0.51 -8.30 3.56
C ALA A 110 -0.86 -7.43 4.78
N LEU A 111 -1.74 -6.43 4.62
CA LEU A 111 -2.15 -5.51 5.68
C LEU A 111 -3.53 -5.87 6.26
N PRO A 112 -3.82 -5.52 7.52
CA PRO A 112 -5.14 -5.68 8.10
C PRO A 112 -6.26 -5.02 7.28
N ASP A 113 -7.45 -5.61 7.31
CA ASP A 113 -8.61 -5.13 6.54
C ASP A 113 -9.05 -3.71 6.92
N VAL A 114 -8.81 -3.32 8.18
CA VAL A 114 -9.13 -1.99 8.73
C VAL A 114 -8.37 -0.86 8.02
N LEU A 115 -7.17 -1.14 7.47
CA LEU A 115 -6.36 -0.14 6.79
C LEU A 115 -6.89 0.16 5.38
N PRO A 116 -6.76 1.40 4.87
CA PRO A 116 -7.15 1.72 3.50
C PRO A 116 -6.28 1.00 2.47
N PHE A 117 -6.77 0.93 1.24
CA PHE A 117 -5.93 0.65 0.08
C PHE A 117 -5.08 1.88 -0.23
N PHE A 118 -3.76 1.73 -0.21
CA PHE A 118 -2.80 2.81 -0.47
C PHE A 118 -2.44 2.83 -1.96
N ASN A 119 -2.94 3.83 -2.68
CA ASN A 119 -2.62 4.01 -4.09
C ASN A 119 -1.61 5.14 -4.31
N GLY A 120 -0.34 4.78 -4.39
CA GLY A 120 0.76 5.69 -4.70
C GLY A 120 2.10 5.14 -4.21
N LEU A 121 3.16 5.92 -4.32
CA LEU A 121 4.52 5.47 -3.97
C LEU A 121 4.81 5.73 -2.49
N LEU A 122 5.07 4.68 -1.72
CA LEU A 122 5.45 4.80 -0.32
C LEU A 122 6.96 4.98 -0.17
N LYS A 123 7.38 6.07 0.49
CA LYS A 123 8.77 6.32 0.87
C LYS A 123 8.95 6.06 2.37
N LYS A 124 10.16 6.26 2.90
CA LYS A 124 10.50 6.07 4.32
C LYS A 124 9.51 6.76 5.27
N LYS A 125 9.15 8.01 4.99
CA LYS A 125 8.21 8.79 5.83
C LYS A 125 6.80 8.17 5.84
N GLY A 126 6.25 7.85 4.67
CA GLY A 126 4.94 7.19 4.55
C GLY A 126 4.93 5.83 5.24
N CYS A 127 5.96 5.00 5.03
CA CYS A 127 6.07 3.70 5.71
C CYS A 127 6.06 3.86 7.23
N SER A 128 6.89 4.76 7.77
CA SER A 128 6.95 5.01 9.20
C SER A 128 5.61 5.49 9.78
N ARG A 129 4.86 6.30 9.04
CA ARG A 129 3.53 6.78 9.45
C ARG A 129 2.48 5.67 9.42
N LEU A 130 2.54 4.75 8.46
CA LEU A 130 1.64 3.61 8.37
C LEU A 130 1.75 2.69 9.59
N PHE A 131 2.97 2.42 10.06
CA PHE A 131 3.17 1.62 11.28
C PHE A 131 2.73 2.37 12.54
N SER A 132 2.78 3.70 12.55
CA SER A 132 2.29 4.49 13.68
C SER A 132 0.76 4.57 13.76
N THR A 133 0.04 4.38 12.65
CA THR A 133 -1.44 4.42 12.62
C THR A 133 -2.09 3.05 12.79
N ALA A 134 -1.33 1.97 12.63
CA ALA A 134 -1.81 0.60 12.80
C ALA A 134 -1.78 0.09 14.27
N THR A 135 -1.26 0.91 15.19
CA THR A 135 -1.19 0.64 16.64
C THR A 135 -2.05 1.64 17.39
#